data_AF-D9XFE2-F1
#
_entry.id   AF-D9XFE2-F1
#
_cell.length_a   1.000
_cell.length_b   1.000
_cell.length_c   1.000
_cell.angle_alpha   90.00
_cell.angle_beta   90.00
_cell.angle_gamma   90.00
#
_symmetry.space_group_name_H-M   'P 1'
#
loop_
_entity.id
_entity.type
_entity.pdbx_description
1 polymer ?
#
loop_
_entity_poly.entity_id
_entity_poly.type
_entity_poly.pdbx_seq_one_letter_code
_entity_poly.pdbx_strand_id
1 'polypeptide(L)'
;MATAALMAPPYLPQYGPLDLVAVDGTWNAVTVPARWGPLVLDVLADRSEPVLEDPAAGHLLWPVPPGSADTWPDTRTAGIQVHGQGAELLMCGPGGHRDVMQWLRVPTRRHWATDADPLRMAVEFVVGPLPAAVPIQMCTWCGTPTRAAACWAGGMSSPARSGHCSPARRAGRRPCGAAPAGTSASCVRGRCDSPYGGGRLHGGRHRSGYCLHL
;
A
#
# COMPACT_ATOMS: atom_id res chain seq x y z
N MET A 1 -33.08 9.98 -25.62
CA MET A 1 -31.73 9.80 -25.07
C MET A 1 -31.63 10.63 -23.81
N ALA A 2 -31.73 10.00 -22.64
CA ALA A 2 -31.58 10.71 -21.37
C ALA A 2 -30.11 11.13 -21.24
N THR A 3 -29.87 12.43 -21.15
CA THR A 3 -28.58 12.99 -20.78
C THR A 3 -28.25 12.44 -19.41
N ALA A 4 -27.40 11.42 -19.34
CA ALA A 4 -26.88 10.92 -18.08
C ALA A 4 -26.27 12.13 -17.38
N ALA A 5 -26.94 12.61 -16.33
CA ALA A 5 -26.40 13.64 -15.47
C ALA A 5 -24.97 13.19 -15.14
N LEU A 6 -24.01 14.07 -15.41
CA LEU A 6 -22.59 13.81 -15.17
C LEU A 6 -22.40 13.67 -13.65
N MET A 7 -22.71 12.50 -13.11
CA MET A 7 -22.71 12.25 -11.68
C MET A 7 -21.27 12.31 -11.20
N ALA A 8 -21.02 13.21 -10.25
CA ALA A 8 -19.83 13.14 -9.43
C ALA A 8 -19.80 11.77 -8.73
N PRO A 9 -18.59 11.23 -8.42
CA PRO A 9 -18.48 10.04 -7.60
C PRO A 9 -19.37 10.16 -6.35
N PRO A 10 -20.13 9.10 -6.00
CA PRO A 10 -21.17 9.18 -4.96
C PRO A 10 -20.61 9.49 -3.57
N TYR A 11 -19.33 9.20 -3.35
CA TYR A 11 -18.64 9.39 -2.08
C TYR A 11 -17.94 10.74 -1.92
N LEU A 12 -18.00 11.62 -2.93
CA LEU A 12 -17.39 12.95 -2.78
C LEU A 12 -18.30 13.85 -1.93
N PRO A 13 -17.74 14.54 -0.91
CA PRO A 13 -18.47 15.54 -0.15
C PRO A 13 -19.16 16.57 -1.03
N GLN A 14 -20.43 16.89 -0.74
CA GLN A 14 -21.21 17.87 -1.49
C GLN A 14 -21.07 19.28 -0.93
N TYR A 15 -20.88 19.42 0.39
CA TYR A 15 -21.04 20.69 1.11
C TYR A 15 -19.76 21.22 1.76
N GLY A 16 -18.63 20.52 1.61
CA GLY A 16 -17.38 20.92 2.26
C GLY A 16 -16.14 20.20 1.73
N PRO A 17 -14.94 20.61 2.18
CA PRO A 17 -13.70 19.94 1.82
C PRO A 17 -13.55 18.57 2.49
N LEU A 18 -14.28 18.33 3.58
CA LEU A 18 -14.29 17.10 4.38
C LEU A 18 -15.71 16.86 4.88
N ASP A 19 -16.20 15.62 4.80
CA ASP A 19 -17.53 15.25 5.28
C ASP A 19 -17.58 13.77 5.68
N LEU A 20 -18.52 13.40 6.55
CA LEU A 20 -18.84 12.00 6.82
C LEU A 20 -19.83 11.53 5.78
N VAL A 21 -19.39 10.59 4.94
CA VAL A 21 -20.20 10.08 3.83
C VAL A 21 -20.58 8.64 4.11
N ALA A 22 -21.88 8.37 4.09
CA ALA A 22 -22.40 7.03 4.25
C ALA A 22 -22.14 6.19 2.99
N VAL A 23 -21.77 4.94 3.20
CA VAL A 23 -21.79 3.91 2.17
C VAL A 23 -23.25 3.52 1.92
N ASP A 24 -23.78 3.85 0.75
CA ASP A 24 -25.23 3.87 0.47
C ASP A 24 -25.69 2.84 -0.57
N GLY A 25 -24.85 1.84 -0.85
CA GLY A 25 -25.11 0.79 -1.85
C GLY A 25 -24.79 1.21 -3.30
N THR A 26 -24.39 2.46 -3.53
CA THR A 26 -23.85 2.89 -4.84
C THR A 26 -22.33 2.72 -4.94
N TRP A 27 -21.67 2.52 -3.81
CA TRP A 27 -20.24 2.27 -3.66
C TRP A 27 -20.00 1.46 -2.38
N ASN A 28 -18.81 0.87 -2.27
CA ASN A 28 -18.23 0.30 -1.04
C ASN A 28 -16.80 0.84 -0.89
N ALA A 29 -16.12 0.54 0.21
CA ALA A 29 -14.69 0.85 0.35
C ALA A 29 -13.89 -0.29 0.98
N VAL A 30 -12.60 -0.33 0.67
CA VAL A 30 -11.62 -1.18 1.34
C VAL A 30 -10.55 -0.30 1.95
N THR A 31 -10.28 -0.48 3.24
CA THR A 31 -9.18 0.19 3.93
C THR A 31 -8.03 -0.76 4.21
N VAL A 32 -6.82 -0.29 3.97
CA VAL A 32 -5.57 -1.04 4.14
C VAL A 32 -4.64 -0.23 5.04
N PRO A 33 -3.98 -0.84 6.05
CA PRO A 33 -3.06 -0.12 6.94
C PRO A 33 -1.98 0.67 6.18
N ALA A 34 -1.83 1.95 6.52
CA ALA A 34 -0.89 2.87 5.86
C ALA A 34 0.57 2.39 5.95
N ARG A 35 0.90 1.60 6.98
CA ARG A 35 2.25 1.06 7.16
C ARG A 35 2.73 0.20 5.98
N TRP A 36 1.82 -0.48 5.26
CA TRP A 36 2.16 -1.35 4.12
C TRP A 36 1.26 -1.18 2.90
N GLY A 37 0.18 -0.39 3.00
CA GLY A 37 -0.67 -0.08 1.86
C GLY A 37 0.03 0.58 0.66
N PRO A 38 1.11 1.38 0.81
CA PRO A 38 1.88 1.86 -0.35
C PRO A 38 2.46 0.73 -1.20
N LEU A 39 2.78 -0.42 -0.61
CA LEU A 39 3.23 -1.60 -1.36
C LEU A 39 2.10 -2.22 -2.19
N VAL A 40 0.87 -2.19 -1.68
CA VAL A 40 -0.32 -2.61 -2.45
C VAL A 40 -0.55 -1.67 -3.63
N LEU A 41 -0.42 -0.36 -3.38
CA LEU A 41 -0.51 0.66 -4.42
C LEU A 41 0.55 0.46 -5.51
N ASP A 42 1.79 0.14 -5.14
CA ASP A 42 2.87 -0.15 -6.08
C ASP A 42 2.58 -1.41 -6.92
N VAL A 43 2.02 -2.47 -6.32
CA VAL A 43 1.66 -3.71 -7.02
C VAL A 43 0.48 -3.52 -7.98
N LEU A 44 -0.49 -2.69 -7.59
CA LEU A 44 -1.59 -2.30 -8.49
C LEU A 44 -1.08 -1.47 -9.66
N ALA A 45 -0.06 -0.63 -9.42
CA ALA A 45 0.49 0.29 -10.41
C ALA A 45 -0.66 1.07 -11.09
N ASP A 46 -0.68 1.16 -12.42
CA ASP A 46 -1.69 1.94 -13.15
C ASP A 46 -3.11 1.37 -13.07
N ARG A 47 -3.29 0.16 -12.51
CA ARG A 47 -4.61 -0.43 -12.26
C ARG A 47 -5.26 0.08 -10.97
N SER A 48 -4.51 0.80 -10.13
CA SER A 48 -5.11 1.45 -8.97
C SER A 48 -5.88 2.68 -9.44
N GLU A 49 -7.16 2.73 -9.13
CA GLU A 49 -8.02 3.86 -9.44
C GLU A 49 -7.95 4.84 -8.24
N PRO A 50 -9.03 5.50 -7.74
CA PRO A 50 -8.84 6.49 -6.69
C PRO A 50 -8.35 5.85 -5.39
N VAL A 51 -7.42 6.54 -4.74
CA VAL A 51 -6.84 6.12 -3.46
C VAL A 51 -6.71 7.33 -2.57
N LEU A 52 -7.36 7.25 -1.43
CA LEU A 52 -7.33 8.28 -0.40
C LEU A 52 -6.42 7.82 0.73
N GLU A 53 -5.50 8.66 1.16
CA GLU A 53 -4.72 8.44 2.38
C GLU A 53 -5.36 9.21 3.54
N ASP A 54 -5.59 8.49 4.64
CA ASP A 54 -5.99 9.04 5.94
C ASP A 54 -4.85 8.77 6.96
N PRO A 55 -3.93 9.74 7.14
CA PRO A 55 -2.87 9.62 8.13
C PRO A 55 -3.38 9.57 9.58
N ALA A 56 -4.53 10.19 9.88
CA ALA A 56 -5.08 10.23 11.23
C ALA A 56 -5.64 8.87 11.65
N ALA A 57 -6.32 8.18 10.74
CA ALA A 57 -6.81 6.82 10.94
C ALA A 57 -5.77 5.74 10.58
N GLY A 58 -4.63 6.13 9.98
CA GLY A 58 -3.52 5.23 9.69
C GLY A 58 -3.82 4.20 8.59
N HIS A 59 -4.62 4.58 7.59
CA HIS A 59 -4.98 3.69 6.48
C HIS A 59 -5.00 4.40 5.12
N LEU A 60 -4.97 3.59 4.07
CA LEU A 60 -5.31 3.96 2.70
C LEU A 60 -6.68 3.38 2.39
N LEU A 61 -7.52 4.16 1.73
CA LEU A 61 -8.89 3.83 1.38
C LEU A 61 -9.03 3.77 -0.14
N TRP A 62 -9.53 2.63 -0.63
CA TRP A 62 -9.93 2.43 -2.02
C TRP A 62 -11.45 2.37 -2.09
N PRO A 63 -12.11 3.31 -2.76
CA PRO A 63 -13.49 3.13 -3.19
C PRO A 63 -13.55 1.96 -4.18
N VAL A 64 -14.51 1.06 -4.00
CA VAL A 64 -14.73 -0.11 -4.86
C VAL A 64 -16.21 -0.17 -5.27
N PRO A 65 -16.57 -0.84 -6.38
CA PRO A 65 -17.96 -1.01 -6.76
C PRO A 65 -18.77 -1.71 -5.66
N PRO A 66 -20.08 -1.45 -5.55
CA PRO A 66 -20.92 -2.09 -4.55
C PRO A 66 -20.90 -3.61 -4.71
N GLY A 67 -20.80 -4.34 -3.60
CA GLY A 67 -20.77 -5.80 -3.54
C GLY A 67 -19.47 -6.47 -4.04
N SER A 68 -18.56 -5.71 -4.65
CA SER A 68 -17.35 -6.29 -5.27
C SER A 68 -16.36 -6.91 -4.27
N ALA A 69 -16.43 -6.51 -3.00
CA ALA A 69 -15.59 -7.03 -1.93
C ALA A 69 -16.31 -8.03 -1.00
N ASP A 70 -17.56 -8.40 -1.28
CA ASP A 70 -18.37 -9.25 -0.38
C ASP A 70 -17.84 -10.69 -0.28
N THR A 71 -17.09 -11.13 -1.30
CA THR A 71 -16.48 -12.47 -1.37
C THR A 71 -15.09 -12.52 -0.75
N TRP A 72 -14.59 -11.40 -0.22
CA TRP A 72 -13.32 -11.39 0.48
C TRP A 72 -13.45 -12.22 1.77
N PRO A 73 -12.45 -13.07 2.08
CA PRO A 73 -12.44 -13.79 3.36
C PRO A 73 -12.28 -12.80 4.53
N ASP A 74 -12.40 -13.28 5.77
CA ASP A 74 -12.10 -12.42 6.93
C ASP A 74 -10.67 -11.88 6.83
N THR A 75 -10.55 -10.55 6.81
CA THR A 75 -9.29 -9.83 6.60
C THR A 75 -8.85 -9.04 7.85
N ARG A 76 -9.60 -9.16 8.95
CA ARG A 76 -9.36 -8.40 10.19
C ARG A 76 -7.98 -8.67 10.81
N THR A 77 -7.47 -9.90 10.69
CA THR A 77 -6.12 -10.26 11.17
C THR A 77 -5.00 -9.51 10.44
N ALA A 78 -5.22 -9.14 9.17
CA ALA A 78 -4.32 -8.29 8.41
C ALA A 78 -4.50 -6.79 8.72
N GLY A 79 -5.57 -6.42 9.46
CA GLY A 79 -5.95 -5.03 9.72
C GLY A 79 -6.64 -4.36 8.53
N ILE A 80 -7.14 -5.14 7.57
CA ILE A 80 -7.92 -4.66 6.43
C ILE A 80 -9.38 -4.62 6.86
N GLN A 81 -10.12 -3.61 6.39
CA GLN A 81 -11.57 -3.54 6.61
C GLN A 81 -12.28 -3.31 5.29
N VAL A 82 -13.33 -4.09 5.06
CA VAL A 82 -14.30 -3.89 3.98
C VAL A 82 -15.49 -3.13 4.55
N HIS A 83 -15.79 -1.98 3.98
CA HIS A 83 -16.86 -1.09 4.39
C HIS A 83 -18.02 -1.21 3.40
N GLY A 84 -19.06 -1.90 3.84
CA GLY A 84 -20.31 -2.06 3.10
C GLY A 84 -21.36 -1.03 3.51
N GLN A 85 -22.59 -1.21 2.99
CA GLN A 85 -23.72 -0.32 3.23
C GLN A 85 -23.92 -0.01 4.72
N GLY A 86 -24.14 1.26 5.03
CA GLY A 86 -24.36 1.77 6.39
C GLY A 86 -23.09 2.16 7.15
N ALA A 87 -21.90 1.84 6.63
CA ALA A 87 -20.66 2.39 7.17
C ALA A 87 -20.57 3.90 6.90
N GLU A 88 -20.05 4.66 7.85
CA GLU A 88 -19.76 6.09 7.68
C GLU A 88 -18.25 6.28 7.55
N LEU A 89 -17.82 6.94 6.48
CA LEU A 89 -16.42 7.15 6.16
C LEU A 89 -16.15 8.64 6.05
N LEU A 90 -15.06 9.08 6.67
CA LEU A 90 -14.56 10.43 6.46
C LEU A 90 -13.99 10.52 5.05
N MET A 91 -14.52 11.44 4.24
CA MET A 91 -14.12 11.63 2.85
C MET A 91 -13.76 13.09 2.62
N CYS A 92 -12.80 13.35 1.73
CA CYS A 92 -12.48 14.71 1.29
C CYS A 92 -12.86 14.94 -0.18
N GLY A 93 -13.10 16.20 -0.53
CA GLY A 93 -13.31 16.61 -1.92
C GLY A 93 -12.11 16.30 -2.83
N PRO A 94 -12.22 16.46 -4.16
CA PRO A 94 -11.15 16.14 -5.11
C PRO A 94 -9.84 16.90 -4.87
N GLY A 95 -9.89 18.08 -4.26
CA GLY A 95 -8.72 18.87 -3.88
C GLY A 95 -7.95 18.34 -2.67
N GLY A 96 -8.45 17.29 -2.00
CA GLY A 96 -7.94 16.85 -0.71
C GLY A 96 -8.32 17.79 0.42
N HIS A 97 -7.89 17.45 1.64
CA HIS A 97 -7.89 18.34 2.80
C HIS A 97 -6.47 18.39 3.37
N ARG A 98 -5.83 19.56 3.27
CA ARG A 98 -4.45 19.75 3.73
C ARG A 98 -4.28 19.21 5.16
N ASP A 99 -3.22 18.43 5.36
CA ASP A 99 -2.79 17.87 6.65
C ASP A 99 -3.75 16.84 7.31
N VAL A 100 -4.88 16.50 6.68
CA VAL A 100 -5.86 15.54 7.24
C VAL A 100 -6.12 14.37 6.31
N MET A 101 -6.41 14.61 5.02
CA MET A 101 -6.63 13.55 4.03
C MET A 101 -6.16 14.00 2.67
N GLN A 102 -5.49 13.12 1.92
CA GLN A 102 -5.00 13.44 0.58
C GLN A 102 -5.24 12.32 -0.41
N TRP A 103 -5.67 12.70 -1.62
CA TRP A 103 -5.75 11.75 -2.73
C TRP A 103 -4.34 11.44 -3.23
N LEU A 104 -3.91 10.19 -3.08
CA LEU A 104 -2.73 9.68 -3.79
C LEU A 104 -3.07 9.45 -5.27
N ARG A 105 -4.33 9.16 -5.55
CA ARG A 105 -4.92 9.12 -6.89
C ARG A 105 -6.30 9.76 -6.84
N VAL A 106 -6.46 10.87 -7.54
CA VAL A 106 -7.70 11.67 -7.52
C VAL A 106 -8.77 10.95 -8.35
N PRO A 107 -10.01 10.80 -7.83
CA PRO A 107 -11.10 10.21 -8.60
C PRO A 107 -11.41 11.04 -9.84
N THR A 108 -11.68 10.36 -10.95
CA THR A 108 -12.13 10.99 -12.19
C THR A 108 -13.51 10.48 -12.58
N ARG A 109 -14.16 11.15 -13.53
CA ARG A 109 -15.49 10.72 -14.03
C ARG A 109 -15.49 9.32 -14.65
N ARG A 110 -14.37 8.89 -15.22
CA ARG A 110 -14.23 7.56 -15.84
C ARG A 110 -13.71 6.51 -14.86
N HIS A 111 -13.07 6.96 -13.79
CA HIS A 111 -12.32 6.13 -12.87
C HIS A 111 -12.60 6.59 -11.44
N TRP A 112 -13.76 6.19 -10.92
CA TRP A 112 -14.21 6.54 -9.58
C TRP A 112 -14.24 5.35 -8.63
N ALA A 113 -13.93 4.14 -9.08
CA ALA A 113 -13.81 2.99 -8.20
C ALA A 113 -12.69 2.07 -8.69
N THR A 114 -11.98 1.46 -7.75
CA THR A 114 -10.96 0.44 -8.02
C THR A 114 -11.64 -0.92 -8.09
N ASP A 115 -11.26 -1.72 -9.08
CA ASP A 115 -11.71 -3.11 -9.16
C ASP A 115 -11.20 -3.90 -7.94
N ALA A 116 -12.12 -4.55 -7.23
CA ALA A 116 -11.83 -5.28 -6.00
C ALA A 116 -10.99 -6.55 -6.25
N ASP A 117 -11.07 -7.17 -7.42
CA ASP A 117 -10.33 -8.41 -7.72
C ASP A 117 -8.82 -8.13 -7.88
N PRO A 118 -8.37 -7.18 -8.72
CA PRO A 118 -6.98 -6.72 -8.74
C PRO A 118 -6.49 -6.20 -7.39
N LEU A 119 -7.34 -5.48 -6.64
CA LEU A 119 -6.99 -5.00 -5.30
C LEU A 119 -6.75 -6.17 -4.34
N ARG A 120 -7.61 -7.19 -4.34
CA ARG A 120 -7.43 -8.41 -3.55
C ARG A 120 -6.13 -9.12 -3.91
N MET A 121 -5.87 -9.33 -5.20
CA MET A 121 -4.64 -9.97 -5.65
C MET A 121 -3.39 -9.18 -5.21
N ALA A 122 -3.43 -7.85 -5.28
CA ALA A 122 -2.33 -7.00 -4.83
C ALA A 122 -2.11 -7.09 -3.31
N VAL A 123 -3.20 -7.11 -2.54
CA VAL A 123 -3.15 -7.34 -1.08
C VAL A 123 -2.55 -8.71 -0.78
N GLU A 124 -3.06 -9.78 -1.38
CA GLU A 124 -2.56 -11.15 -1.18
C GLU A 124 -1.09 -11.29 -1.61
N PHE A 125 -0.70 -10.57 -2.65
CA PHE A 125 0.70 -10.48 -3.07
C PHE A 125 1.59 -9.85 -2.00
N VAL A 126 1.08 -8.93 -1.17
CA VAL A 126 1.84 -8.24 -0.10
C VAL A 126 1.79 -9.00 1.23
N VAL A 127 0.60 -9.46 1.66
CA VAL A 127 0.39 -10.08 2.98
C VAL A 127 0.43 -11.61 2.96
N GLY A 128 0.37 -12.23 1.79
CA GLY A 128 0.11 -13.66 1.64
C GLY A 128 -1.38 -13.95 1.48
N PRO A 129 -1.80 -15.23 1.36
CA PRO A 129 -3.20 -15.58 1.20
C PRO A 129 -4.04 -15.02 2.36
N LEU A 130 -5.11 -14.27 2.07
CA LEU A 130 -5.92 -13.61 3.09
C LEU A 130 -6.48 -14.55 4.18
N PRO A 131 -6.95 -15.78 3.86
CA PRO A 131 -7.43 -16.71 4.90
C PRO A 131 -6.35 -17.15 5.90
N ALA A 132 -5.07 -16.99 5.54
CA ALA A 132 -3.92 -17.34 6.36
C ALA A 132 -3.06 -16.11 6.70
N ALA A 133 -3.58 -14.89 6.46
CA ALA A 133 -2.82 -13.67 6.64
C ALA A 133 -2.53 -13.43 8.12
N VAL A 134 -1.26 -13.20 8.41
CA VAL A 134 -0.78 -12.76 9.71
C VAL A 134 -0.45 -11.26 9.65
N PRO A 135 -0.42 -10.54 10.78
CA PRO A 135 -0.03 -9.14 10.79
C PRO A 135 1.35 -8.93 10.15
N ILE A 136 1.43 -8.09 9.11
CA ILE A 136 2.72 -7.65 8.56
C ILE A 136 3.44 -6.77 9.58
N GLN A 137 4.68 -7.12 9.86
CA GLN A 137 5.65 -6.28 10.55
C GLN A 137 6.50 -5.54 9.52
N MET A 138 6.73 -4.24 9.72
CA MET A 138 7.64 -3.46 8.90
C MET A 138 8.97 -3.31 9.63
N CYS A 139 10.08 -3.56 8.96
CA CYS A 139 11.40 -3.25 9.51
C CYS A 139 11.48 -1.72 9.73
N THR A 140 11.64 -1.27 10.97
CA THR A 140 11.69 0.18 11.29
C THR A 140 12.88 0.89 10.64
N TRP A 141 13.93 0.15 10.28
CA TRP A 141 15.12 0.70 9.63
C TRP A 141 14.97 0.89 8.11
N CYS A 142 14.52 -0.13 7.39
CA CYS A 142 14.47 -0.13 5.92
C CYS A 142 13.06 -0.17 5.33
N GLY A 143 12.02 -0.27 6.16
CA GLY A 143 10.63 -0.35 5.71
C GLY A 143 10.29 -1.65 4.99
N THR A 144 11.12 -2.70 5.06
CA THR A 144 10.81 -3.97 4.40
C THR A 144 9.70 -4.72 5.15
N PRO A 145 8.62 -5.14 4.47
CA PRO A 145 7.57 -5.96 5.09
C PRO A 145 8.10 -7.36 5.37
N THR A 146 7.80 -7.88 6.55
CA THR A 146 8.17 -9.24 6.95
C THR A 146 6.90 -9.97 7.39
N ARG A 147 6.61 -11.11 6.74
CA ARG A 147 5.43 -11.96 7.00
C ARG A 147 5.62 -12.92 8.17
N ALA A 148 6.83 -13.01 8.72
CA ALA A 148 7.13 -13.93 9.81
C ALA A 148 7.49 -13.13 11.06
N ALA A 149 6.94 -13.54 12.20
CA ALA A 149 7.40 -13.16 13.54
C ALA A 149 8.88 -13.51 13.82
N ALA A 150 9.60 -14.05 12.84
CA ALA A 150 11.04 -14.30 12.87
C ALA A 150 11.89 -13.06 12.58
N CYS A 151 11.40 -11.85 12.88
CA CYS A 151 12.30 -10.79 13.32
C CYS A 151 12.87 -11.23 14.67
N TRP A 152 13.82 -12.16 14.63
CA TRP A 152 14.61 -12.52 15.78
C TRP A 152 15.24 -11.23 16.29
N ALA A 153 14.84 -10.81 17.49
CA ALA A 153 15.66 -9.97 18.34
C ALA A 153 16.93 -10.78 18.64
N GLY A 154 17.90 -10.73 17.72
CA GLY A 154 19.23 -11.25 17.96
C GLY A 154 19.72 -10.63 19.27
N GLY A 155 20.07 -11.49 20.22
CA GLY A 155 20.26 -11.16 21.63
C GLY A 155 21.02 -9.85 21.88
N MET A 156 20.50 -9.09 22.83
CA MET A 156 20.93 -7.76 23.30
C MET A 156 22.32 -7.72 23.98
N SER A 157 23.28 -8.52 23.52
CA SER A 157 24.60 -8.62 24.17
C SER A 157 25.74 -7.95 23.41
N SER A 158 25.44 -7.08 22.44
CA SER A 158 26.47 -6.27 21.77
C SER A 158 26.03 -4.81 21.64
N PRO A 159 26.63 -3.88 22.41
CA PRO A 159 26.24 -2.46 22.41
C PRO A 159 26.65 -1.69 21.14
N ALA A 160 27.00 -2.35 20.03
CA ALA A 160 27.57 -1.69 18.86
C ALA A 160 27.15 -2.22 17.48
N ARG A 161 26.12 -3.09 17.36
CA ARG A 161 25.65 -3.52 16.03
C ARG A 161 24.18 -3.19 15.82
N SER A 162 23.96 -2.19 14.95
CA SER A 162 22.69 -1.92 14.30
C SER A 162 22.06 -3.23 13.81
N GLY A 163 20.88 -3.55 14.33
CA GLY A 163 20.08 -4.69 13.89
C GLY A 163 19.74 -4.51 12.41
N HIS A 164 20.51 -5.16 11.54
CA HIS A 164 20.18 -5.24 10.12
C HIS A 164 19.09 -6.29 9.96
N CYS A 165 17.98 -5.90 9.32
CA CYS A 165 17.02 -6.86 8.79
C CYS A 165 17.77 -7.74 7.78
N SER A 166 18.16 -8.96 8.19
CA SER A 166 18.60 -9.96 7.24
C SER A 166 17.35 -10.34 6.44
N PRO A 167 17.27 -10.03 5.13
CA PRO A 167 16.12 -10.42 4.34
C PRO A 167 15.92 -11.92 4.54
N ALA A 168 14.69 -12.31 4.90
CA ALA A 168 14.35 -13.70 5.15
C ALA A 168 14.89 -14.52 3.98
N ARG A 169 15.90 -15.37 4.24
CA ARG A 169 16.44 -16.27 3.23
C ARG A 169 15.27 -17.15 2.80
N ARG A 170 14.72 -16.91 1.61
CA ARG A 170 13.87 -17.90 0.94
C ARG A 170 14.70 -19.18 0.89
N ALA A 171 14.17 -20.27 1.44
CA ALA A 171 14.75 -21.59 1.31
C ALA A 171 14.99 -21.85 -0.19
N GLY A 172 16.26 -21.86 -0.63
CA GLY A 172 16.64 -22.21 -2.00
C GLY A 172 17.46 -21.19 -2.81
N ARG A 173 17.68 -19.94 -2.37
CA ARG A 173 18.58 -19.01 -3.11
C ARG A 173 19.94 -18.85 -2.43
N ARG A 174 21.01 -19.10 -3.20
CA ARG A 174 22.39 -18.76 -2.82
C ARG A 174 22.51 -17.23 -2.68
N PRO A 175 23.25 -16.72 -1.68
CA PRO A 175 23.45 -15.29 -1.51
C PRO A 175 24.08 -14.69 -2.77
N CYS A 176 23.63 -13.50 -3.16
CA CYS A 176 24.41 -12.62 -4.05
C CYS A 176 25.80 -12.50 -3.44
N GLY A 177 26.82 -12.82 -4.24
CA GLY A 177 28.16 -13.18 -3.78
C GLY A 177 28.70 -12.30 -2.65
N ALA A 178 29.22 -12.95 -1.62
CA ALA A 178 30.08 -12.30 -0.65
C ALA A 178 31.26 -11.68 -1.41
N ALA A 179 31.38 -10.35 -1.36
CA ALA A 179 32.64 -9.72 -1.73
C ALA A 179 33.75 -10.23 -0.79
N PRO A 180 34.96 -10.46 -1.30
CA PRO A 180 36.08 -10.90 -0.46
C PRO A 180 36.35 -9.87 0.64
N ALA A 181 36.72 -10.38 1.82
CA ALA A 181 36.96 -9.60 3.02
C ALA A 181 37.96 -8.46 2.76
N GLY A 182 37.51 -7.21 2.89
CA GLY A 182 38.38 -6.04 2.76
C GLY A 182 37.69 -4.70 2.50
N THR A 183 36.43 -4.70 2.04
CA THR A 183 35.70 -3.46 1.74
C THR A 183 34.43 -3.34 2.56
N SER A 184 34.38 -2.31 3.41
CA SER A 184 33.16 -1.87 4.08
C SER A 184 32.14 -1.39 3.06
N ALA A 185 31.25 -2.29 2.61
CA ALA A 185 30.06 -1.90 1.86
C ALA A 185 29.00 -1.40 2.85
N SER A 186 28.96 -0.08 3.01
CA SER A 186 27.84 0.62 3.65
C SER A 186 26.62 0.57 2.73
N CYS A 187 25.48 0.08 3.22
CA CYS A 187 24.18 0.33 2.57
C CYS A 187 23.83 1.82 2.73
N VAL A 188 24.44 2.65 1.90
CA VAL A 188 24.03 4.04 1.72
C VAL A 188 22.75 4.02 0.88
N ARG A 189 21.62 4.32 1.53
CA ARG A 189 20.32 4.71 0.95
C ARG A 189 20.10 4.32 -0.53
N GLY A 190 19.46 3.17 -0.74
CA GLY A 190 18.49 3.02 -1.83
C GLY A 190 19.00 3.01 -3.28
N ARG A 191 20.21 2.50 -3.55
CA ARG A 191 20.58 2.11 -4.92
C ARG A 191 20.96 0.64 -5.00
N CYS A 192 20.12 -0.12 -5.68
CA CYS A 192 20.55 -1.33 -6.35
C CYS A 192 20.98 -0.89 -7.76
N ASP A 193 22.29 -0.79 -8.01
CA ASP A 193 22.79 -0.60 -9.37
C ASP A 193 22.49 -1.87 -10.18
N SER A 194 21.67 -1.72 -11.23
CA SER A 194 21.43 -2.76 -12.21
C SER A 194 22.70 -2.96 -13.05
N PRO A 195 23.17 -4.21 -13.29
CA PRO A 195 24.35 -4.46 -14.11
C PRO A 195 24.11 -4.26 -15.62
N TYR A 196 22.90 -3.87 -16.05
CA TYR A 196 22.64 -3.50 -17.44
C TYR A 196 22.78 -1.99 -17.63
N GLY A 197 23.93 -1.58 -18.16
CA GLY A 197 24.28 -0.19 -18.40
C GLY A 197 23.46 0.49 -19.51
N GLY A 198 23.35 1.82 -19.38
CA GLY A 198 23.35 2.73 -20.53
C GLY A 198 22.03 3.44 -20.83
N GLY A 199 21.89 4.67 -20.32
CA GLY A 199 20.90 5.63 -20.82
C GLY A 199 20.68 6.81 -19.89
N ARG A 200 21.54 7.84 -19.98
CA ARG A 200 21.32 9.12 -19.27
C ARG A 200 20.08 9.81 -19.83
N LEU A 201 19.04 9.98 -19.02
CA LEU A 201 18.00 10.98 -19.22
C LEU A 201 17.94 11.91 -18.00
N HIS A 202 17.86 13.20 -18.28
CA HIS A 202 17.88 14.31 -17.32
C HIS A 202 16.59 14.39 -16.47
N GLY A 203 16.76 14.68 -15.18
CA GLY A 203 15.87 15.57 -14.43
C GLY A 203 14.45 15.08 -14.09
N GLY A 204 14.31 14.02 -13.31
CA GLY A 204 13.05 13.65 -12.67
C GLY A 204 13.23 13.40 -11.17
N ARG A 205 12.34 13.92 -10.32
CA ARG A 205 12.33 13.63 -8.87
C ARG A 205 12.32 12.11 -8.66
N HIS A 206 13.38 11.59 -8.04
CA HIS A 206 13.55 10.16 -7.79
C HIS A 206 12.48 9.65 -6.82
N ARG A 207 11.59 8.78 -7.31
CA ARG A 207 10.76 7.93 -6.44
C ARG A 207 11.64 6.80 -5.91
N SER A 208 11.56 6.57 -4.60
CA SER A 208 12.26 5.47 -3.94
C SER A 208 11.65 4.15 -4.41
N GLY A 209 12.34 3.46 -5.32
CA GLY A 209 11.91 2.13 -5.76
C GLY A 209 12.15 1.11 -4.66
N TYR A 210 11.09 0.48 -4.17
CA TYR A 210 11.23 -0.66 -3.27
C TYR A 210 11.67 -1.87 -4.10
N CYS A 211 12.88 -2.39 -3.86
CA CYS A 211 13.28 -3.68 -4.39
C CYS A 211 12.55 -4.78 -3.62
N LEU A 212 11.35 -5.14 -4.09
CA LEU A 212 10.71 -6.40 -3.74
C LEU A 212 11.50 -7.53 -4.43
N HIS A 213 12.47 -8.09 -3.71
CA HIS A 213 13.15 -9.30 -4.15
C HIS A 213 12.28 -10.53 -3.88
N LEU A 214 11.74 -11.11 -4.95
CA LEU A 214 11.00 -12.38 -4.97
C LEU A 214 11.95 -13.59 -5.05
#